data_AF-A0A4Q6B1A1-F1
#
_entry.id   AF-A0A4Q6B1A1-F1
#
_cell.length_a   1.000
_cell.length_b   1.000
_cell.length_c   1.000
_cell.angle_alpha   90.00
_cell.angle_beta   90.00
_cell.angle_gamma   90.00
#
_symmetry.space_group_name_H-M   'P 1'
#
loop_
_entity.id
_entity.type
_entity.pdbx_description
1 polymer ?
#
loop_
_entity_poly.entity_id
_entity_poly.type
_entity_poly.pdbx_seq_one_letter_code
_entity_poly.pdbx_strand_id
1 'polypeptide(L)' 'FRMYNPDGTWFKEGHGVDPDIAVDENLGSMARGVDPQLEKAIEEVKKLMKTKEYKKPLPPTVEKRGI' A
#
# COMPACT_ATOMS: atom_id res chain seq x y z
N PHE A 1 9.30 -20.03 10.22
CA PHE A 1 9.21 -18.59 10.55
C PHE A 1 7.78 -18.16 10.23
N ARG A 2 7.15 -17.30 11.04
CA ARG A 2 5.79 -16.79 10.79
C ARG A 2 5.79 -15.28 10.98
N MET A 3 5.11 -14.55 10.11
CA MET A 3 5.11 -13.08 10.12
C MET A 3 4.12 -12.56 11.16
N TYR A 4 4.58 -11.65 12.00
CA TYR A 4 3.78 -10.91 12.98
C TYR A 4 3.48 -9.51 12.43
N ASN A 5 2.25 -9.06 12.57
CA ASN A 5 1.85 -7.70 12.22
C ASN A 5 2.24 -6.73 13.35
N PRO A 6 2.46 -5.44 13.05
CA PRO A 6 2.76 -4.42 14.06
C PRO A 6 1.66 -4.24 15.13
N ASP A 7 0.44 -4.67 14.84
CA ASP A 7 -0.71 -4.63 15.75
C ASP A 7 -0.76 -5.83 16.72
N GLY A 8 0.24 -6.72 16.69
CA GLY A 8 0.31 -7.90 17.53
C GLY A 8 -0.56 -9.06 17.06
N THR A 9 -1.07 -9.02 15.83
CA THR A 9 -1.76 -10.16 15.21
C THR A 9 -0.83 -11.00 14.34
N TRP A 10 -1.16 -12.27 14.14
CA TRP A 10 -0.45 -13.12 13.21
C TRP A 10 -0.90 -12.87 11.78
N PHE A 11 0.04 -12.90 10.83
CA PHE A 11 -0.30 -12.89 9.42
C PHE A 11 -1.18 -14.08 9.05
N LYS A 12 -2.26 -13.80 8.30
CA LYS A 12 -3.24 -14.80 7.85
C LYS A 12 -2.69 -15.56 6.64
N GLU A 13 -1.94 -16.62 6.90
CA GLU A 13 -1.44 -17.53 5.86
C GLU A 13 -2.61 -18.10 5.04
N GLY A 14 -2.46 -18.09 3.70
CA GLY A 14 -3.50 -18.53 2.76
C GLY A 14 -4.57 -17.49 2.40
N HIS A 15 -4.65 -16.34 3.09
CA HIS A 15 -5.58 -15.24 2.77
C HIS A 15 -4.93 -14.14 1.92
N GLY A 16 -3.67 -13.80 2.23
CA GLY A 16 -2.98 -12.67 1.59
C GLY A 16 -3.24 -11.35 2.32
N VAL A 17 -3.16 -10.24 1.58
CA VAL A 17 -3.41 -8.88 2.09
C VAL A 17 -4.59 -8.31 1.30
N ASP A 18 -5.61 -7.85 2.01
CA ASP A 18 -6.76 -7.21 1.38
C ASP A 18 -6.34 -5.86 0.78
N PRO A 19 -6.81 -5.51 -0.43
CA PRO A 19 -6.52 -4.21 -1.01
C PRO A 19 -7.31 -3.11 -0.31
N ASP A 20 -6.70 -1.93 -0.15
CA ASP A 20 -7.42 -0.73 0.31
C ASP A 20 -8.49 -0.28 -0.69
N ILE A 21 -8.24 -0.52 -1.98
CA ILE A 21 -9.12 -0.19 -3.09
C ILE A 21 -9.19 -1.42 -3.99
N ALA A 22 -10.31 -2.13 -3.97
CA ALA A 22 -10.54 -3.26 -4.86
C ALA A 22 -10.78 -2.76 -6.29
N VAL A 23 -10.03 -3.32 -7.24
CA VAL A 23 -10.19 -3.07 -8.68
C VAL A 23 -10.11 -4.42 -9.39
N ASP A 24 -11.22 -4.82 -10.00
CA ASP A 24 -11.27 -6.09 -10.72
C ASP A 24 -10.43 -6.02 -12.00
N GLU A 25 -9.73 -7.11 -12.28
CA GLU A 25 -8.96 -7.23 -13.52
C GLU A 25 -9.89 -7.43 -14.72
N ASN A 26 -9.58 -6.73 -15.83
CA ASN A 26 -10.30 -6.89 -17.09
C ASN A 26 -9.33 -7.21 -18.23
N LEU A 27 -9.15 -8.51 -18.49
CA LEU A 27 -8.22 -9.00 -19.50
C LEU A 27 -8.53 -8.45 -20.91
N GLY A 28 -9.81 -8.23 -21.25
CA GLY A 28 -10.20 -7.68 -22.55
C GLY A 28 -9.78 -6.22 -22.73
N SER A 29 -9.87 -5.41 -21.66
CA SER A 29 -9.34 -4.05 -21.64
C SER A 29 -7.81 -4.05 -21.66
N MET A 30 -7.16 -4.91 -20.87
CA MET A 30 -5.70 -5.00 -20.82
C MET A 30 -5.11 -5.43 -22.16
N ALA A 31 -5.74 -6.36 -22.87
CA ALA A 31 -5.34 -6.77 -24.22
C ALA A 31 -5.40 -5.62 -25.24
N ARG A 32 -6.20 -4.58 -24.96
CA ARG A 32 -6.28 -3.34 -25.76
C ARG A 32 -5.39 -2.21 -25.21
N GLY A 33 -4.53 -2.50 -24.24
CA GLY A 33 -3.63 -1.54 -23.62
C GLY A 33 -4.27 -0.64 -22.56
N VAL A 34 -5.47 -0.99 -22.07
CA VAL A 34 -6.16 -0.23 -21.02
C VAL A 34 -6.10 -1.03 -19.71
N ASP A 35 -5.27 -0.59 -18.77
CA ASP A 35 -5.10 -1.21 -17.46
C ASP A 35 -5.99 -0.51 -16.42
N PRO A 36 -7.06 -1.17 -15.92
CA PRO A 36 -7.98 -0.57 -14.97
C PRO A 36 -7.33 -0.26 -13.60
N GLN A 37 -6.34 -1.05 -13.18
CA GLN A 37 -5.67 -0.85 -11.90
C GLN A 37 -4.73 0.34 -11.95
N LEU A 38 -3.99 0.49 -13.06
CA LEU A 38 -3.11 1.64 -13.28
C LEU A 38 -3.90 2.94 -13.36
N GLU A 39 -5.01 2.97 -14.10
CA GLU A 39 -5.87 4.15 -14.19
C GLU A 39 -6.43 4.54 -12.82
N LYS A 40 -6.88 3.56 -12.03
CA LYS A 40 -7.38 3.84 -10.68
C LYS A 40 -6.29 4.37 -9.75
N ALA A 41 -5.08 3.82 -9.84
CA ALA A 41 -3.95 4.31 -9.07
C ALA A 41 -3.61 5.76 -9.41
N ILE A 42 -3.60 6.14 -10.69
CA ILE A 42 -3.33 7.52 -11.13
C ILE A 42 -4.43 8.47 -10.61
N GLU A 43 -5.70 8.06 -10.69
CA GLU A 43 -6.83 8.83 -10.18
C GLU A 43 -6.68 9.11 -8.67
N GLU A 44 -6.43 8.06 -7.87
CA GLU A 44 -6.34 8.19 -6.42
C GLU A 44 -5.09 8.98 -6.02
N VAL A 45 -3.94 8.80 -6.70
CA VAL A 45 -2.75 9.62 -6.45
C VAL A 45 -3.03 11.10 -6.70
N LYS A 46 -3.68 11.46 -7.82
CA LYS A 46 -4.04 12.86 -8.12
C LYS A 46 -4.99 13.45 -7.08
N LYS A 47 -5.91 12.66 -6.54
CA LYS A 47 -6.80 13.06 -5.46
C LYS A 47 -6.03 13.27 -4.15
N LEU A 48 -5.18 12.30 -3.77
CA LEU A 48 -4.38 12.37 -2.55
C LEU A 48 -3.39 13.54 -2.58
N MET A 49 -2.82 13.89 -3.73
CA MET A 49 -1.96 15.07 -3.86
C MET A 49 -2.66 16.38 -3.49
N LYS A 50 -3.99 16.45 -3.61
CA LYS A 50 -4.78 17.63 -3.24
C LYS A 50 -5.12 17.66 -1.75
N THR A 51 -5.23 16.49 -1.11
CA THR A 51 -5.78 16.36 0.26
C THR A 51 -4.75 15.94 1.30
N LYS A 52 -3.66 15.29 0.89
CA LYS A 52 -2.60 14.79 1.77
C LYS A 52 -1.29 15.45 1.38
N GLU A 53 -0.76 16.27 2.28
CA GLU A 53 0.58 16.81 2.18
C GLU A 53 1.60 15.70 2.43
N TYR A 54 2.65 15.65 1.61
CA TYR A 54 3.79 14.77 1.87
C TYR A 54 4.53 15.24 3.13
N LYS A 55 4.59 14.39 4.15
CA LYS A 55 5.39 14.63 5.34
C LYS A 55 6.61 13.73 5.31
N LYS A 56 7.80 14.34 5.22
CA LYS A 56 9.06 13.62 5.35
C LYS A 56 9.08 12.92 6.73
N PRO A 57 9.37 11.60 6.80
CA PRO A 57 9.49 10.94 8.08
C PRO A 57 10.62 11.58 8.89
N LEU A 58 10.39 11.76 10.19
CA LEU A 58 11.45 12.19 11.09
C LEU A 58 12.52 11.09 11.11
N PRO A 59 13.81 11.47 11.14
CA PRO A 59 14.86 10.49 11.40
C PRO A 59 14.57 9.77 12.72
N PRO A 60 14.96 8.49 12.84
CA PRO A 60 14.75 7.75 14.09
C PRO A 60 15.44 8.50 15.24
N THR A 61 14.82 8.45 16.42
CA THR A 61 15.46 8.97 17.63
C THR A 61 16.77 8.21 17.83
N VAL A 62 17.84 8.94 18.18
CA VAL A 62 19.15 8.35 18.47
C VAL A 62 18.97 7.21 19.46
N GLU A 63 19.44 6.01 19.09
CA GLU A 63 19.38 4.86 19.99
C GLU A 63 20.24 5.19 21.22
N LYS A 64 19.70 5.05 22.42
CA LYS A 64 20.51 5.12 23.64
C LYS A 64 21.29 3.81 23.74
N ARG A 65 22.49 3.75 23.14
CA ARG A 65 23.47 2.72 23.51
C ARG A 65 24.01 3.12 24.89
N GLY A 66 23.61 2.38 25.91
CA GLY A 66 24.12 2.56 27.27
C GLY A 66 25.64 2.40 27.31
N ILE A 67 26.24 3.00 28.34
CA ILE A 67 27.68 2.98 28.68
C ILE A 67 28.15 1.52 28.81
#